data_AF-A0AA88Y9K6-F1
#
_entry.id   AF-A0AA88Y9K6-F1
#
_cell.length_a   1.000
_cell.length_b   1.000
_cell.length_c   1.000
_cell.angle_alpha   90.00
_cell.angle_beta   90.00
_cell.angle_gamma   90.00
#
_symmetry.space_group_name_H-M   'P 1'
#
loop_
_entity.id
_entity.type
_entity.pdbx_description
1 polymer ?
#
loop_
_entity_poly.entity_id
_entity_poly.type
_entity_poly.pdbx_seq_one_letter_code
_entity_poly.pdbx_strand_id
1 'polypeptide(L)'
;MKELYVLVVFCLLDGVTGHGRLLEPPSRSSLWRFGLSGLYNYNDNSLYCGGFMNQYFKNNGKCGICGDPYQGPRDNEAGGKYATGFIARHYTAGQVMNVVVEVTVNHYGYFEFKICPNNDVKKAATKECLDKHLLSLTNGTTRYYVTQNIVGKYHITLQLPKDLTCTQCVFQWRWHGGNNWGRDPLTGRSCLGCGPQEEFYGCADVAISDGSGQSQVSGGSANSQVSGGSNNGHASGGSAIQRPVWNPFVQSWGRVTRPPTTRTTRPPVQTQPPVQVQNPQYIFRPGVDLSKQTTTTTEAPQKTGGSKCRGINNWNGIAYFDRWCTIQCGRGNCPSNACSCS
;
A
#
# COMPACT_ATOMS: atom_id res chain seq x y z
N MET A 1 27.20 3.71 52.69
CA MET A 1 27.10 4.13 51.27
C MET A 1 26.07 3.21 50.62
N LYS A 2 24.89 3.72 50.27
CA LYS A 2 23.84 2.91 49.61
C LYS A 2 23.92 3.19 48.12
N GLU A 3 24.23 2.17 47.35
CA GLU A 3 24.31 2.25 45.90
C GLU A 3 22.91 2.37 45.29
N LEU A 4 22.73 3.36 44.43
CA LEU A 4 21.51 3.59 43.68
C LEU A 4 21.73 3.04 42.25
N TYR A 5 21.30 1.80 42.01
CA TYR A 5 21.25 1.25 40.66
C TYR A 5 20.05 1.86 39.90
N VAL A 6 20.33 2.80 39.02
CA VAL A 6 19.34 3.34 38.07
C VAL A 6 19.20 2.34 36.92
N LEU A 7 18.14 1.54 36.96
CA LEU A 7 17.69 0.72 35.83
C LEU A 7 17.15 1.65 34.73
N VAL A 8 17.99 1.98 33.75
CA VAL A 8 17.56 2.63 32.51
C VAL A 8 16.84 1.59 31.66
N VAL A 9 15.52 1.52 31.81
CA VAL A 9 14.66 0.78 30.87
C VAL A 9 14.63 1.59 29.57
N PHE A 10 15.49 1.22 28.63
CA PHE A 10 15.42 1.68 27.25
C PHE A 10 14.13 1.09 26.65
N CYS A 11 13.04 1.85 26.71
CA CYS A 11 11.86 1.58 25.88
C CYS A 11 12.32 1.68 24.43
N LEU A 12 12.52 0.53 23.80
CA LEU A 12 12.54 0.39 22.35
C LEU A 12 11.17 0.89 21.86
N LEU A 13 11.10 2.18 21.56
CA LEU A 13 10.04 2.74 20.74
C LEU A 13 10.28 2.16 19.34
N ASP A 14 9.83 0.93 19.12
CA ASP A 14 9.56 0.45 17.78
C ASP A 14 8.57 1.46 17.21
N GLY A 15 9.09 2.36 16.37
CA GLY A 15 8.26 3.28 15.62
C GLY A 15 7.31 2.42 14.82
N VAL A 16 6.05 2.31 15.28
CA VAL A 16 5.03 1.54 14.58
C VAL A 16 4.66 2.36 13.36
N THR A 17 5.50 2.25 12.32
CA THR A 17 5.25 2.79 10.99
C THR A 17 4.18 1.90 10.35
N GLY A 18 2.93 2.13 10.76
CA GLY A 18 1.78 1.56 10.08
C GLY A 18 1.52 2.38 8.81
N HIS A 19 1.32 1.69 7.69
CA HIS A 19 1.13 2.15 6.32
C HIS A 19 0.09 1.22 5.62
N GLY A 20 0.23 0.83 4.35
CA GLY A 20 -0.66 -0.15 3.70
C GLY A 20 0.08 -1.12 2.78
N ARG A 21 -0.44 -2.34 2.61
CA ARG A 21 0.14 -3.40 1.76
C ARG A 21 -0.91 -4.06 0.87
N LEU A 22 -0.50 -4.49 -0.32
CA LEU A 22 -1.30 -5.32 -1.20
C LEU A 22 -1.13 -6.81 -0.84
N LEU A 23 -2.20 -7.43 -0.35
CA LEU A 23 -2.24 -8.81 0.12
C LEU A 23 -2.83 -9.79 -0.89
N GLU A 24 -3.74 -9.36 -1.76
CA GLU A 24 -4.34 -10.20 -2.80
C GLU A 24 -4.50 -9.40 -4.10
N PRO A 25 -3.93 -9.86 -5.23
CA PRO A 25 -2.86 -10.86 -5.29
C PRO A 25 -1.66 -10.41 -4.42
N PRO A 26 -0.99 -11.32 -3.68
CA PRO A 26 0.12 -10.93 -2.82
C PRO A 26 1.20 -10.15 -3.59
N SER A 27 1.56 -8.95 -3.11
CA SER A 27 2.66 -8.20 -3.71
C SER A 27 4.00 -8.91 -3.53
N ARG A 28 4.99 -8.57 -4.35
CA ARG A 28 6.38 -9.05 -4.28
C ARG A 28 6.93 -9.01 -2.85
N SER A 29 6.76 -7.89 -2.16
CA SER A 29 7.16 -7.73 -0.75
C SER A 29 6.30 -8.48 0.26
N SER A 30 5.07 -8.88 -0.09
CA SER A 30 4.13 -9.58 0.81
C SER A 30 4.10 -11.10 0.62
N LEU A 31 4.78 -11.65 -0.41
CA LEU A 31 4.78 -13.09 -0.72
C LEU A 31 5.13 -13.97 0.50
N TRP A 32 6.08 -13.53 1.33
CA TRP A 32 6.53 -14.26 2.51
C TRP A 32 5.43 -14.47 3.55
N ARG A 33 4.45 -13.56 3.64
CA ARG A 33 3.30 -13.69 4.56
C ARG A 33 2.43 -14.89 4.25
N PHE A 34 2.52 -15.39 3.02
CA PHE A 34 1.76 -16.53 2.51
C PHE A 34 2.62 -17.79 2.34
N GLY A 35 3.88 -17.77 2.80
CA GLY A 35 4.82 -18.89 2.60
C GLY A 35 5.23 -19.09 1.14
N LEU A 36 5.02 -18.08 0.27
CA LEU A 36 5.33 -18.14 -1.16
C LEU A 36 6.75 -17.66 -1.49
N SER A 37 7.48 -17.16 -0.49
CA SER A 37 8.87 -16.72 -0.60
C SER A 37 9.57 -16.83 0.75
N GLY A 38 10.85 -17.20 0.72
CA GLY A 38 11.75 -17.10 1.88
C GLY A 38 12.38 -15.71 2.07
N LEU A 39 12.02 -14.73 1.23
CA LEU A 39 12.53 -13.37 1.29
C LEU A 39 11.58 -12.50 2.12
N TYR A 40 11.92 -12.31 3.38
CA TYR A 40 11.14 -11.54 4.33
C TYR A 40 11.31 -10.04 4.11
N ASN A 41 10.18 -9.33 3.98
CA ASN A 41 10.11 -7.88 4.12
C ASN A 41 9.08 -7.54 5.21
N TYR A 42 9.55 -7.31 6.44
CA TYR A 42 8.67 -6.95 7.56
C TYR A 42 8.01 -5.57 7.39
N ASN A 43 8.59 -4.74 6.54
CA ASN A 43 8.12 -3.40 6.17
C ASN A 43 7.41 -3.41 4.80
N ASP A 44 6.76 -4.51 4.43
CA ASP A 44 6.01 -4.64 3.18
C ASP A 44 4.75 -3.77 3.08
N ASN A 45 4.31 -3.18 4.19
CA ASN A 45 3.36 -2.06 4.19
C ASN A 45 4.01 -0.72 3.87
N SER A 46 5.33 -0.64 3.84
CA SER A 46 6.08 0.60 3.72
C SER A 46 6.80 0.64 2.37
N LEU A 47 6.02 0.54 1.29
CA LEU A 47 6.45 0.83 -0.09
C LEU A 47 5.91 2.18 -0.54
N TYR A 48 6.48 3.24 0.02
CA TYR A 48 5.95 4.61 0.10
C TYR A 48 6.92 5.63 -0.49
N CYS A 49 7.66 5.22 -1.53
CA CYS A 49 8.62 6.04 -2.27
C CYS A 49 9.80 6.54 -1.41
N GLY A 50 10.07 5.88 -0.28
CA GLY A 50 11.03 6.31 0.74
C GLY A 50 10.52 7.44 1.64
N GLY A 51 9.21 7.68 1.68
CA GLY A 51 8.56 8.74 2.46
C GLY A 51 8.23 9.97 1.66
N PHE A 52 7.17 10.67 2.07
CA PHE A 52 6.71 11.93 1.47
C PHE A 52 7.85 12.93 1.20
N MET A 53 8.70 13.16 2.19
CA MET A 53 9.84 14.07 2.08
C MET A 53 10.83 13.62 1.00
N ASN A 54 11.15 12.33 0.97
CA ASN A 54 12.05 11.78 -0.04
C ASN A 54 11.48 11.94 -1.44
N GLN A 55 10.22 11.56 -1.63
CA GLN A 55 9.55 11.62 -2.91
C GLN A 55 9.49 13.05 -3.46
N TYR A 56 8.93 13.99 -2.69
CA TYR A 56 8.64 15.32 -3.21
C TYR A 56 9.81 16.30 -3.10
N PHE A 57 10.58 16.26 -2.01
CA PHE A 57 11.65 17.26 -1.78
C PHE A 57 12.99 16.87 -2.38
N LYS A 58 13.29 15.57 -2.48
CA LYS A 58 14.55 15.10 -3.07
C LYS A 58 14.39 14.63 -4.51
N ASN A 59 13.22 14.09 -4.86
CA ASN A 59 13.02 13.41 -6.14
C ASN A 59 11.91 14.02 -7.00
N ASN A 60 11.48 15.25 -6.71
CA ASN A 60 10.51 15.98 -7.53
C ASN A 60 9.21 15.21 -7.80
N GLY A 61 8.70 14.50 -6.78
CA GLY A 61 7.48 13.70 -6.87
C GLY A 61 7.68 12.30 -7.48
N LYS A 62 8.89 11.98 -7.96
CA LYS A 62 9.16 10.69 -8.60
C LYS A 62 9.23 9.56 -7.57
N CYS A 63 8.78 8.39 -7.99
CA CYS A 63 8.75 7.15 -7.22
C CYS A 63 9.09 5.96 -8.11
N GLY A 64 9.50 4.83 -7.54
CA GLY A 64 9.50 3.55 -8.25
C GLY A 64 8.10 3.09 -8.58
N ILE A 65 7.96 2.34 -9.67
CA ILE A 65 6.65 1.82 -10.05
C ILE A 65 6.14 0.80 -9.01
N CYS A 66 7.01 0.25 -8.17
CA CYS A 66 6.62 -0.66 -7.10
C CYS A 66 6.83 -0.09 -5.70
N GLY A 67 6.93 1.25 -5.57
CA GLY A 67 6.98 1.95 -4.28
C GLY A 67 8.36 2.12 -3.67
N ASP A 68 9.42 1.66 -4.35
CA ASP A 68 10.79 1.89 -3.93
C ASP A 68 11.18 3.38 -4.08
N PRO A 69 12.12 3.90 -3.27
CA PRO A 69 12.67 5.24 -3.44
C PRO A 69 13.23 5.46 -4.85
N TYR A 70 12.98 6.64 -5.44
CA TYR A 70 13.36 6.91 -6.83
C TYR A 70 14.86 6.78 -7.12
N GLN A 71 15.69 7.26 -6.19
CA GLN A 71 17.15 7.26 -6.29
C GLN A 71 17.83 6.03 -5.69
N GLY A 72 17.05 5.09 -5.14
CA GLY A 72 17.56 3.92 -4.44
C GLY A 72 17.52 2.64 -5.28
N PRO A 73 18.00 1.52 -4.70
CA PRO A 73 17.77 0.19 -5.27
C PRO A 73 16.27 -0.04 -5.51
N ARG A 74 15.95 -0.64 -6.67
CA ARG A 74 14.58 -0.98 -7.05
C ARG A 74 14.24 -2.40 -6.62
N ASP A 75 14.24 -2.63 -5.31
CA ASP A 75 14.12 -3.98 -4.75
C ASP A 75 12.82 -4.68 -5.13
N ASN A 76 11.75 -3.94 -5.42
CA ASN A 76 10.46 -4.48 -5.84
C ASN A 76 10.25 -4.44 -7.35
N GLU A 77 11.22 -4.04 -8.17
CA GLU A 77 11.17 -4.06 -9.63
C GLU A 77 12.06 -5.18 -10.18
N ALA A 78 11.90 -5.57 -11.46
CA ALA A 78 12.64 -6.70 -12.01
C ALA A 78 14.16 -6.55 -11.87
N GLY A 79 14.83 -7.61 -11.44
CA GLY A 79 16.25 -7.59 -11.04
C GLY A 79 16.49 -7.17 -9.57
N GLY A 80 15.47 -6.65 -8.89
CA GLY A 80 15.47 -6.35 -7.47
C GLY A 80 15.24 -7.57 -6.59
N LYS A 81 15.57 -7.43 -5.30
CA LYS A 81 15.54 -8.50 -4.29
C LYS A 81 14.20 -9.25 -4.24
N TYR A 82 13.06 -8.55 -4.26
CA TYR A 82 11.74 -9.14 -4.09
C TYR A 82 11.05 -9.49 -5.41
N ALA A 83 11.58 -9.05 -6.56
CA ALA A 83 11.05 -9.38 -7.88
C ALA A 83 11.57 -10.74 -8.38
N THR A 84 11.12 -11.81 -7.72
CA THR A 84 11.55 -13.19 -7.99
C THR A 84 10.98 -13.79 -9.28
N GLY A 85 9.99 -13.14 -9.88
CA GLY A 85 9.22 -13.67 -11.02
C GLY A 85 8.16 -14.70 -10.63
N PHE A 86 7.87 -14.88 -9.34
CA PHE A 86 6.83 -15.77 -8.87
C PHE A 86 5.44 -15.27 -9.30
N ILE A 87 4.71 -16.06 -10.10
CA ILE A 87 3.34 -15.76 -10.50
C ILE A 87 2.40 -16.01 -9.31
N ALA A 88 1.94 -14.94 -8.68
CA ALA A 88 1.10 -14.97 -7.49
C ALA A 88 -0.30 -15.54 -7.78
N ARG A 89 -0.88 -15.21 -8.93
CA ARG A 89 -2.22 -15.66 -9.33
C ARG A 89 -2.32 -15.86 -10.84
N HIS A 90 -3.25 -16.73 -11.23
CA HIS A 90 -3.67 -16.95 -12.61
C HIS A 90 -5.13 -16.51 -12.76
N TYR A 91 -5.42 -15.76 -13.80
CA TYR A 91 -6.75 -15.29 -14.16
C TYR A 91 -7.07 -15.61 -15.62
N THR A 92 -8.33 -15.46 -15.99
CA THR A 92 -8.76 -15.44 -17.39
C THR A 92 -9.05 -14.02 -17.85
N ALA A 93 -8.84 -13.75 -19.14
CA ALA A 93 -9.17 -12.45 -19.74
C ALA A 93 -10.65 -12.12 -19.51
N GLY A 94 -10.95 -10.88 -19.10
CA GLY A 94 -12.30 -10.47 -18.75
C GLY A 94 -12.82 -10.94 -17.38
N GLN A 95 -12.03 -11.67 -16.60
CA GLN A 95 -12.43 -12.11 -15.26
C GLN A 95 -12.61 -10.93 -14.28
N VAL A 96 -13.59 -11.04 -13.39
CA VAL A 96 -13.66 -10.20 -12.18
C VAL A 96 -12.67 -10.73 -11.16
N MET A 97 -11.65 -9.94 -10.82
CA MET A 97 -10.64 -10.30 -9.83
C MET A 97 -10.97 -9.69 -8.47
N ASN A 98 -10.69 -10.47 -7.41
CA ASN A 98 -10.75 -9.99 -6.03
C ASN A 98 -9.38 -9.43 -5.63
N VAL A 99 -9.39 -8.29 -4.95
CA VAL A 99 -8.21 -7.60 -4.46
C VAL A 99 -8.37 -7.34 -2.97
N VAL A 100 -7.30 -7.53 -2.23
CA VAL A 100 -7.25 -7.24 -0.79
C VAL A 100 -6.07 -6.32 -0.51
N VAL A 101 -6.39 -5.12 -0.02
CA VAL A 101 -5.41 -4.16 0.48
C VAL A 101 -5.57 -4.09 2.00
N GLU A 102 -4.49 -4.27 2.75
CA GLU A 102 -4.51 -4.05 4.19
C GLU A 102 -3.94 -2.67 4.52
N VAL A 103 -4.75 -1.88 5.22
CA VAL A 103 -4.37 -0.57 5.75
C VAL A 103 -4.11 -0.73 7.24
N THR A 104 -2.88 -0.46 7.66
CA THR A 104 -2.46 -0.51 9.06
C THR A 104 -2.50 0.87 9.74
N VAL A 105 -2.38 1.96 8.97
CA VAL A 105 -2.70 3.34 9.36
C VAL A 105 -3.38 4.01 8.18
N ASN A 106 -4.47 4.72 8.44
CA ASN A 106 -5.31 5.30 7.40
C ASN A 106 -4.88 6.74 7.07
N HIS A 107 -4.50 6.98 5.82
CA HIS A 107 -4.11 8.28 5.28
C HIS A 107 -5.19 8.92 4.39
N TYR A 108 -6.43 8.42 4.43
CA TYR A 108 -7.54 8.79 3.55
C TYR A 108 -7.18 8.65 2.06
N GLY A 109 -7.83 9.42 1.17
CA GLY A 109 -7.49 9.46 -0.26
C GLY A 109 -8.15 8.32 -1.05
N TYR A 110 -7.41 7.68 -1.95
CA TYR A 110 -7.97 6.66 -2.84
C TYR A 110 -6.94 5.63 -3.33
N PHE A 111 -7.44 4.43 -3.62
CA PHE A 111 -6.70 3.40 -4.34
C PHE A 111 -6.98 3.47 -5.84
N GLU A 112 -5.94 3.22 -6.64
CA GLU A 112 -5.99 2.96 -8.08
C GLU A 112 -5.24 1.67 -8.38
N PHE A 113 -5.65 1.00 -9.45
CA PHE A 113 -5.10 -0.29 -9.86
C PHE A 113 -4.75 -0.26 -11.34
N LYS A 114 -3.58 -0.76 -11.69
CA LYS A 114 -3.08 -0.81 -13.07
C LYS A 114 -2.52 -2.19 -13.37
N ILE A 115 -2.45 -2.56 -14.65
CA ILE A 115 -1.86 -3.83 -15.04
C ILE A 115 -1.04 -3.72 -16.32
N CYS A 116 0.25 -4.11 -16.29
CA CYS A 116 1.10 -4.09 -17.48
C CYS A 116 1.31 -5.52 -17.99
N PRO A 117 0.96 -5.86 -19.26
CA PRO A 117 1.29 -7.14 -19.88
C PRO A 117 2.79 -7.18 -20.24
N ASN A 118 3.63 -7.49 -19.25
CA ASN A 118 5.08 -7.33 -19.31
C ASN A 118 5.81 -8.53 -19.95
N ASN A 119 5.31 -9.74 -19.74
CA ASN A 119 5.73 -11.02 -20.35
C ASN A 119 7.21 -11.41 -20.18
N ASP A 120 7.94 -10.71 -19.32
CA ASP A 120 9.33 -11.00 -18.99
C ASP A 120 9.64 -10.60 -17.55
N VAL A 121 9.77 -11.60 -16.67
CA VAL A 121 10.08 -11.40 -15.24
C VAL A 121 11.43 -10.72 -14.99
N LYS A 122 12.34 -10.72 -15.96
CA LYS A 122 13.67 -10.08 -15.84
C LYS A 122 13.67 -8.63 -16.34
N LYS A 123 12.61 -8.20 -17.02
CA LYS A 123 12.46 -6.83 -17.52
C LYS A 123 11.50 -6.06 -16.63
N ALA A 124 11.93 -4.88 -16.18
CA ALA A 124 11.06 -4.01 -15.40
C ALA A 124 9.90 -3.52 -16.27
N ALA A 125 8.68 -3.62 -15.75
CA ALA A 125 7.53 -2.94 -16.35
C ALA A 125 7.77 -1.42 -16.34
N THR A 126 7.12 -0.71 -17.24
CA THR A 126 7.27 0.74 -17.34
C THR A 126 6.03 1.46 -16.85
N LYS A 127 6.21 2.72 -16.43
CA LYS A 127 5.10 3.59 -16.05
C LYS A 127 4.13 3.77 -17.23
N GLU A 128 4.65 3.90 -18.44
CA GLU A 128 3.86 4.07 -19.67
C GLU A 128 2.96 2.85 -19.93
N CYS A 129 3.48 1.64 -19.71
CA CYS A 129 2.70 0.41 -19.84
C CYS A 129 1.58 0.35 -18.80
N LEU A 130 1.89 0.68 -17.54
CA LEU A 130 0.90 0.67 -16.46
C LEU A 130 -0.18 1.73 -16.69
N ASP A 131 0.20 2.95 -17.07
CA ASP A 131 -0.74 4.05 -17.28
C ASP A 131 -1.71 3.80 -18.44
N LYS A 132 -1.30 3.02 -19.45
CA LYS A 132 -2.17 2.61 -20.55
C LYS A 132 -3.30 1.66 -20.11
N HIS A 133 -3.15 1.00 -18.97
CA HIS A 133 -4.03 -0.09 -18.53
C HIS A 133 -4.50 0.14 -17.09
N LEU A 134 -5.13 1.30 -16.85
CA LEU A 134 -5.87 1.58 -15.62
C LEU A 134 -7.10 0.67 -15.54
N LEU A 135 -7.24 -0.04 -14.42
CA LEU A 135 -8.33 -0.97 -14.20
C LEU A 135 -9.55 -0.26 -13.60
N SER A 136 -10.73 -0.70 -14.02
CA SER A 136 -11.99 -0.27 -13.44
C SER A 136 -12.42 -1.21 -12.31
N LEU A 137 -13.02 -0.63 -11.28
CA LEU A 137 -13.86 -1.34 -10.34
C LEU A 137 -15.09 -1.91 -11.07
N THR A 138 -15.72 -2.92 -10.49
CA THR A 138 -16.95 -3.52 -11.06
C THR A 138 -18.13 -2.55 -11.14
N ASN A 139 -18.09 -1.44 -10.40
CA ASN A 139 -19.08 -0.36 -10.52
C ASN A 139 -18.77 0.66 -11.65
N GLY A 140 -17.73 0.42 -12.45
CA GLY A 140 -17.33 1.26 -13.58
C GLY A 140 -16.42 2.45 -13.24
N THR A 141 -16.21 2.75 -11.96
CA THR A 141 -15.24 3.79 -11.54
C THR A 141 -13.81 3.26 -11.53
N THR A 142 -12.80 4.13 -11.44
CA THR A 142 -11.37 3.73 -11.41
C THR A 142 -10.69 3.98 -10.06
N ARG A 143 -11.40 4.61 -9.11
CA ARG A 143 -10.89 4.95 -7.78
C ARG A 143 -11.74 4.34 -6.69
N TYR A 144 -11.09 3.62 -5.78
CA TYR A 144 -11.69 3.23 -4.52
C TYR A 144 -11.35 4.27 -3.45
N TYR A 145 -12.33 5.05 -2.98
CA TYR A 145 -12.06 6.10 -1.99
C TYR A 145 -12.00 5.55 -0.57
N VAL A 146 -10.94 5.94 0.16
CA VAL A 146 -10.76 5.67 1.58
C VAL A 146 -11.17 6.92 2.34
N THR A 147 -12.46 7.06 2.63
CA THR A 147 -13.03 8.29 3.24
C THR A 147 -13.22 8.21 4.74
N GLN A 148 -13.29 7.00 5.28
CA GLN A 148 -13.48 6.75 6.70
C GLN A 148 -12.13 6.40 7.33
N ASN A 149 -11.90 6.80 8.57
CA ASN A 149 -10.72 6.45 9.35
C ASN A 149 -10.77 5.00 9.85
N ILE A 150 -10.82 4.05 8.93
CA ILE A 150 -10.90 2.61 9.20
C ILE A 150 -9.56 1.97 8.84
N VAL A 151 -9.05 1.13 9.73
CA VAL A 151 -7.91 0.24 9.47
C VAL A 151 -8.41 -1.18 9.25
N GLY A 152 -7.60 -1.99 8.57
CA GLY A 152 -7.92 -3.39 8.28
C GLY A 152 -7.90 -3.68 6.79
N LYS A 153 -8.59 -4.77 6.41
CA LYS A 153 -8.58 -5.29 5.05
C LYS A 153 -9.73 -4.69 4.24
N TYR A 154 -9.37 -4.04 3.14
CA TYR A 154 -10.27 -3.55 2.12
C TYR A 154 -10.39 -4.60 1.03
N HIS A 155 -11.60 -5.13 0.85
CA HIS A 155 -11.93 -6.09 -0.19
C HIS A 155 -12.53 -5.35 -1.39
N ILE A 156 -11.90 -5.49 -2.55
CA ILE A 156 -12.19 -4.70 -3.75
C ILE A 156 -12.33 -5.64 -4.93
N THR A 157 -13.30 -5.38 -5.80
CA THR A 157 -13.52 -6.16 -7.02
C THR A 157 -13.20 -5.32 -8.25
N LEU A 158 -12.31 -5.82 -9.10
CA LEU A 158 -11.86 -5.17 -10.32
C LEU A 158 -12.25 -5.99 -11.55
N GLN A 159 -12.51 -5.30 -12.65
CA GLN A 159 -12.80 -5.91 -13.94
C GLN A 159 -11.52 -5.97 -14.78
N LEU A 160 -11.00 -7.18 -15.07
CA LEU A 160 -9.89 -7.34 -16.01
C LEU A 160 -10.35 -7.04 -17.46
N PRO A 161 -9.49 -6.48 -18.32
CA PRO A 161 -9.83 -6.29 -19.73
C PRO A 161 -10.04 -7.62 -20.44
N LYS A 162 -10.97 -7.66 -21.40
CA LYS A 162 -11.34 -8.88 -22.14
C LYS A 162 -10.30 -9.28 -23.19
N ASP A 163 -9.50 -8.32 -23.63
CA ASP A 163 -8.51 -8.41 -24.70
C ASP A 163 -7.06 -8.43 -24.17
N LEU A 164 -6.88 -8.48 -22.85
CA LEU A 164 -5.56 -8.50 -22.23
C LEU A 164 -5.19 -9.92 -21.79
N THR A 165 -4.07 -10.40 -22.30
CA THR A 165 -3.43 -11.66 -21.88
C THR A 165 -1.94 -11.43 -21.61
N CYS A 166 -1.36 -12.25 -20.75
CA CYS A 166 0.05 -12.17 -20.40
C CYS A 166 0.52 -13.46 -19.71
N THR A 167 1.74 -13.90 -20.05
CA THR A 167 2.44 -14.94 -19.29
C THR A 167 2.93 -14.42 -17.94
N GLN A 168 3.23 -13.12 -17.89
CA GLN A 168 3.48 -12.37 -16.67
C GLN A 168 3.01 -10.93 -16.85
N CYS A 169 2.02 -10.53 -16.07
CA CYS A 169 1.59 -9.16 -15.89
C CYS A 169 2.15 -8.61 -14.58
N VAL A 170 2.49 -7.32 -14.59
CA VAL A 170 2.70 -6.56 -13.35
C VAL A 170 1.39 -5.87 -12.98
N PHE A 171 0.71 -6.38 -11.96
CA PHE A 171 -0.43 -5.74 -11.33
C PHE A 171 0.07 -4.76 -10.27
N GLN A 172 -0.27 -3.48 -10.40
CA GLN A 172 0.13 -2.41 -9.50
C GLN A 172 -1.10 -1.93 -8.73
N TRP A 173 -1.03 -2.00 -7.41
CA TRP A 173 -1.82 -1.15 -6.51
C TRP A 173 -1.05 0.15 -6.25
N ARG A 174 -1.77 1.27 -6.32
CA ARG A 174 -1.32 2.59 -5.86
C ARG A 174 -2.34 3.12 -4.85
N TRP A 175 -1.85 3.68 -3.76
CA TRP A 175 -2.64 4.46 -2.82
C TRP A 175 -2.13 5.88 -2.80
N HIS A 176 -2.95 6.82 -3.26
CA HIS A 176 -2.74 8.23 -3.07
C HIS A 176 -3.39 8.65 -1.75
N GLY A 177 -2.60 9.09 -0.78
CA GLY A 177 -3.11 9.62 0.48
C GLY A 177 -3.98 10.87 0.27
N GLY A 178 -4.61 11.34 1.34
CA GLY A 178 -5.51 12.50 1.31
C GLY A 178 -5.53 13.30 2.60
N ASN A 179 -4.56 13.09 3.50
CA ASN A 179 -4.50 13.72 4.81
C ASN A 179 -3.57 14.93 4.88
N ASN A 180 -2.81 15.24 3.82
CA ASN A 180 -1.99 16.45 3.78
C ASN A 180 -2.82 17.64 3.30
N TRP A 181 -2.64 18.79 3.95
CA TRP A 181 -3.14 20.07 3.44
C TRP A 181 -2.22 20.57 2.32
N GLY A 182 -2.82 21.01 1.22
CA GLY A 182 -2.04 21.59 0.12
C GLY A 182 -2.90 22.38 -0.84
N ARG A 183 -2.28 22.80 -1.94
CA ARG A 183 -2.91 23.65 -2.95
C ARG A 183 -3.27 22.80 -4.17
N ASP A 184 -4.54 22.87 -4.57
CA ASP A 184 -5.01 22.28 -5.82
C ASP A 184 -4.28 22.97 -7.00
N PRO A 185 -3.57 22.24 -7.86
CA PRO A 185 -2.84 22.82 -8.98
C PRO A 185 -3.76 23.38 -10.07
N LEU A 186 -5.00 22.91 -10.19
CA LEU A 186 -5.95 23.35 -11.21
C LEU A 186 -6.71 24.59 -10.75
N THR A 187 -7.25 24.57 -9.54
CA THR A 187 -8.09 25.67 -9.03
C THR A 187 -7.31 26.70 -8.21
N GLY A 188 -6.11 26.35 -7.73
CA GLY A 188 -5.33 27.20 -6.83
C GLY A 188 -5.90 27.29 -5.41
N ARG A 189 -6.99 26.57 -5.10
CA ARG A 189 -7.60 26.54 -3.77
C ARG A 189 -6.75 25.70 -2.82
N SER A 190 -6.67 26.12 -1.56
CA SER A 190 -6.08 25.29 -0.50
C SER A 190 -7.14 24.38 0.12
N CYS A 191 -6.83 23.10 0.26
CA CYS A 191 -7.74 22.08 0.77
C CYS A 191 -6.99 20.88 1.36
N LEU A 192 -7.68 20.12 2.21
CA LEU A 192 -7.23 18.81 2.66
C LEU A 192 -7.25 17.83 1.46
N GLY A 193 -6.17 17.05 1.31
CA GLY A 193 -6.01 16.10 0.20
C GLY A 193 -5.58 16.75 -1.12
N CYS A 194 -5.33 18.06 -1.13
CA CYS A 194 -4.89 18.79 -2.31
C CYS A 194 -3.36 18.91 -2.36
N GLY A 195 -2.80 19.06 -3.57
CA GLY A 195 -1.35 19.11 -3.77
C GLY A 195 -0.66 17.76 -3.51
N PRO A 196 0.66 17.75 -3.23
CA PRO A 196 1.41 16.53 -2.92
C PRO A 196 0.83 15.75 -1.73
N GLN A 197 0.63 14.45 -1.91
CA GLN A 197 0.19 13.52 -0.87
C GLN A 197 1.19 12.37 -0.75
N GLU A 198 1.23 11.69 0.38
CA GLU A 198 2.03 10.46 0.46
C GLU A 198 1.46 9.39 -0.49
N GLU A 199 2.34 8.65 -1.14
CA GLU A 199 1.98 7.60 -2.09
C GLU A 199 2.45 6.26 -1.55
N PHE A 200 1.64 5.21 -1.71
CA PHE A 200 2.01 3.83 -1.39
C PHE A 200 1.75 2.94 -2.58
N TYR A 201 2.53 1.87 -2.72
CA TYR A 201 2.43 0.97 -3.86
C TYR A 201 2.54 -0.50 -3.44
N GLY A 202 2.10 -1.37 -4.34
CA GLY A 202 2.42 -2.78 -4.29
C GLY A 202 2.32 -3.39 -5.69
N CYS A 203 3.38 -4.05 -6.14
CA CYS A 203 3.37 -4.81 -7.39
C CYS A 203 3.23 -6.30 -7.11
N ALA A 204 2.34 -6.96 -7.83
CA ALA A 204 2.21 -8.42 -7.85
C ALA A 204 2.41 -8.92 -9.29
N ASP A 205 3.07 -10.07 -9.43
CA ASP A 205 3.19 -10.75 -10.71
C ASP A 205 2.02 -11.73 -10.87
N VAL A 206 1.25 -11.61 -11.94
CA VAL A 206 0.07 -12.46 -12.22
C VAL A 206 0.08 -12.93 -13.66
N ALA A 207 -0.64 -13.99 -14.02
CA ALA A 207 -0.79 -14.42 -15.40
C ALA A 207 -2.26 -14.35 -15.83
N ILE A 208 -2.50 -14.01 -17.10
CA ILE A 208 -3.84 -13.91 -17.67
C ILE A 208 -3.87 -14.70 -18.97
N SER A 209 -4.67 -15.77 -19.00
CA SER A 209 -4.86 -16.60 -20.19
C SER A 209 -6.16 -16.24 -20.93
N ASP A 210 -6.25 -16.62 -22.20
CA ASP A 210 -7.50 -16.62 -22.92
C ASP A 210 -8.43 -17.69 -22.32
N GLY A 211 -9.66 -17.31 -21.96
CA GLY A 211 -10.64 -18.23 -21.38
C GLY A 211 -11.11 -19.35 -22.33
N SER A 212 -10.65 -19.33 -23.58
CA SER A 212 -10.91 -20.33 -24.64
C SER A 212 -10.39 -21.73 -24.30
N GLY A 213 -9.44 -21.85 -23.35
CA GLY A 213 -8.93 -23.13 -22.87
C GLY A 213 -9.82 -23.84 -21.84
N GLN A 214 -10.84 -23.17 -21.28
CA GLN A 214 -11.88 -23.84 -20.49
C GLN A 214 -13.03 -24.26 -21.40
N SER A 215 -12.76 -25.20 -22.30
CA SER A 215 -13.84 -26.03 -22.83
C SER A 215 -14.50 -26.70 -21.63
N GLN A 216 -15.80 -26.45 -21.48
CA GLN A 216 -16.70 -27.16 -20.61
C GLN A 216 -16.40 -28.66 -20.74
N VAL A 217 -15.73 -29.24 -19.75
CA VAL A 217 -15.87 -30.68 -19.52
C VAL A 217 -17.25 -30.85 -18.93
N SER A 218 -18.23 -30.79 -19.83
CA SER A 218 -19.60 -31.23 -19.56
C SER A 218 -19.48 -32.66 -19.07
N GLY A 219 -19.86 -32.89 -17.82
CA GLY A 219 -19.96 -34.22 -17.22
C GLY A 219 -20.92 -35.08 -18.04
N GLY A 220 -20.38 -35.75 -19.04
CA GLY A 220 -21.05 -36.84 -19.74
C GLY A 220 -21.05 -38.04 -18.82
N SER A 221 -22.23 -38.35 -18.27
CA SER A 221 -22.53 -39.61 -17.60
C SER A 221 -22.23 -40.77 -18.56
N ALA A 222 -21.09 -41.43 -18.37
CA ALA A 222 -20.73 -42.65 -19.10
C ALA A 222 -21.03 -43.85 -18.21
N ASN A 223 -22.13 -44.52 -18.55
CA ASN A 223 -22.57 -45.79 -18.01
C ASN A 223 -21.47 -46.84 -18.19
N SER A 224 -21.11 -47.53 -17.10
CA SER A 224 -20.10 -48.58 -17.10
C SER A 224 -20.66 -49.83 -17.79
N GLN A 225 -20.10 -50.20 -18.94
CA GLN A 225 -20.14 -51.59 -19.41
C GLN A 225 -18.71 -52.12 -19.48
N VAL A 226 -18.44 -53.07 -18.59
CA VAL A 226 -17.24 -53.88 -18.54
C VAL A 226 -17.29 -54.90 -19.66
N SER A 227 -16.25 -54.96 -20.49
CA SER A 227 -15.92 -56.11 -21.33
C SER A 227 -14.41 -56.11 -21.57
N GLY A 228 -13.77 -57.26 -21.30
CA GLY A 228 -12.32 -57.40 -21.14
C GLY A 228 -11.51 -57.39 -22.42
N GLY A 229 -10.19 -57.28 -22.25
CA GLY A 229 -9.19 -57.39 -23.30
C GLY A 229 -7.77 -57.21 -22.76
N SER A 230 -7.11 -58.33 -22.46
CA SER A 230 -5.68 -58.45 -22.12
C SER A 230 -4.80 -58.08 -23.32
N ASN A 231 -3.68 -57.36 -23.10
CA ASN A 231 -2.34 -57.83 -23.48
C ASN A 231 -1.18 -56.90 -23.06
N ASN A 232 -0.06 -57.57 -22.81
CA ASN A 232 1.23 -57.14 -22.25
C ASN A 232 2.04 -56.17 -23.14
N GLY A 233 2.93 -55.38 -22.52
CA GLY A 233 4.12 -54.87 -23.21
C GLY A 233 4.88 -53.69 -22.57
N HIS A 234 5.89 -54.02 -21.75
CA HIS A 234 7.19 -53.34 -21.56
C HIS A 234 7.27 -51.82 -21.29
N ALA A 235 7.69 -51.50 -20.05
CA ALA A 235 8.06 -50.17 -19.58
C ALA A 235 9.59 -49.99 -19.55
N SER A 236 10.04 -48.84 -20.06
CA SER A 236 11.33 -48.18 -19.80
C SER A 236 11.06 -46.70 -20.04
N GLY A 237 10.98 -45.81 -19.06
CA GLY A 237 12.01 -45.48 -18.08
C GLY A 237 12.43 -44.03 -18.32
N GLY A 238 11.57 -43.07 -17.95
CA GLY A 238 11.80 -41.63 -18.11
C GLY A 238 11.24 -40.86 -16.93
N SER A 239 12.14 -40.39 -16.05
CA SER A 239 11.81 -39.70 -14.81
C SER A 239 11.35 -38.26 -15.08
N ALA A 240 10.06 -37.98 -14.90
CA ALA A 240 9.50 -36.63 -14.88
C ALA A 240 9.10 -36.28 -13.45
N ILE A 241 9.81 -35.32 -12.85
CA ILE A 241 9.51 -34.74 -11.54
C ILE A 241 8.16 -34.02 -11.63
N GLN A 242 7.13 -34.60 -11.02
CA GLN A 242 5.81 -34.00 -10.92
C GLN A 242 5.83 -32.83 -9.92
N ARG A 243 5.45 -31.64 -10.39
CA ARG A 243 5.11 -30.48 -9.55
C ARG A 243 3.71 -30.69 -8.96
N PRO A 244 3.45 -30.33 -7.69
CA PRO A 244 2.13 -30.56 -7.10
C PRO A 244 1.09 -29.63 -7.71
N VAL A 245 0.01 -30.24 -8.21
CA VAL A 245 -1.20 -29.59 -8.71
C VAL A 245 -1.98 -29.03 -7.52
N TRP A 246 -2.29 -27.73 -7.55
CA TRP A 246 -3.11 -27.07 -6.53
C TRP A 246 -4.60 -27.35 -6.81
N ASN A 247 -5.30 -27.95 -5.85
CA ASN A 247 -6.74 -28.24 -5.90
C ASN A 247 -7.49 -27.22 -5.03
N PRO A 248 -8.45 -26.43 -5.57
CA PRO A 248 -9.22 -25.50 -4.77
C PRO A 248 -10.43 -26.23 -4.18
N PHE A 249 -10.32 -26.75 -2.96
CA PHE A 249 -11.48 -27.20 -2.20
C PHE A 249 -11.56 -26.54 -0.82
N VAL A 250 -12.69 -25.86 -0.65
CA VAL A 250 -13.29 -25.27 0.54
C VAL A 250 -12.98 -26.08 1.81
N GLN A 251 -12.24 -25.51 2.76
CA GLN A 251 -12.16 -26.07 4.11
C GLN A 251 -13.18 -25.39 5.02
N SER A 252 -14.25 -26.13 5.29
CA SER A 252 -15.10 -25.94 6.46
C SER A 252 -14.29 -26.25 7.73
N TRP A 253 -14.42 -25.40 8.75
CA TRP A 253 -13.72 -25.55 10.02
C TRP A 253 -14.31 -26.71 10.84
N GLY A 254 -13.68 -27.88 10.77
CA GLY A 254 -13.90 -28.97 11.71
C GLY A 254 -13.29 -28.67 13.08
N ARG A 255 -14.06 -28.87 14.15
CA ARG A 255 -13.62 -28.73 15.55
C ARG A 255 -12.52 -29.75 15.88
N VAL A 256 -11.35 -29.26 16.29
CA VAL A 256 -10.29 -30.07 16.90
C VAL A 256 -10.49 -30.13 18.41
N THR A 257 -10.69 -31.32 18.96
CA THR A 257 -10.64 -31.58 20.40
C THR A 257 -9.19 -31.60 20.89
N ARG A 258 -8.87 -30.77 21.90
CA ARG A 258 -7.55 -30.72 22.54
C ARG A 258 -7.44 -31.77 23.66
N PRO A 259 -6.26 -32.39 23.88
CA PRO A 259 -6.01 -33.21 25.07
C PRO A 259 -5.79 -32.35 26.33
N PRO A 260 -6.00 -32.90 27.54
CA PRO A 260 -6.07 -32.13 28.76
C PRO A 260 -4.68 -31.75 29.30
N THR A 261 -4.45 -30.45 29.51
CA THR A 261 -3.30 -29.93 30.25
C THR A 261 -3.62 -29.79 31.73
N THR A 262 -2.74 -30.32 32.57
CA THR A 262 -2.73 -30.19 34.03
C THR A 262 -2.65 -28.73 34.48
N ARG A 263 -3.52 -28.37 35.43
CA ARG A 263 -3.77 -27.00 35.88
C ARG A 263 -2.95 -26.69 37.14
N THR A 264 -1.88 -25.92 37.00
CA THR A 264 -1.21 -25.29 38.16
C THR A 264 -1.87 -23.95 38.43
N THR A 265 -2.55 -23.82 39.57
CA THR A 265 -3.31 -22.62 39.97
C THR A 265 -2.38 -21.52 40.49
N ARG A 266 -2.26 -20.41 39.77
CA ARG A 266 -1.68 -19.15 40.27
C ARG A 266 -2.80 -18.25 40.83
N PRO A 267 -2.58 -17.48 41.92
CA PRO A 267 -3.62 -16.64 42.51
C PRO A 267 -4.07 -15.48 41.58
N PRO A 268 -5.29 -14.94 41.77
CA PRO A 268 -5.85 -13.93 40.87
C PRO A 268 -5.20 -12.56 41.09
N VAL A 269 -4.74 -11.94 40.00
CA VAL A 269 -4.42 -10.51 39.96
C VAL A 269 -5.73 -9.75 39.76
N GLN A 270 -6.08 -8.86 40.69
CA GLN A 270 -7.21 -7.95 40.56
C GLN A 270 -6.93 -6.93 39.46
N THR A 271 -7.64 -7.02 38.33
CA THR A 271 -7.69 -5.99 37.30
C THR A 271 -8.83 -5.03 37.60
N GLN A 272 -8.53 -3.73 37.76
CA GLN A 272 -9.54 -2.69 37.82
C GLN A 272 -10.21 -2.51 36.44
N PRO A 273 -11.51 -2.17 36.38
CA PRO A 273 -12.20 -1.91 35.12
C PRO A 273 -11.66 -0.65 34.43
N PRO A 274 -11.68 -0.60 33.08
CA PRO A 274 -11.21 0.55 32.32
C PRO A 274 -12.08 1.78 32.60
N VAL A 275 -11.43 2.89 32.92
CA VAL A 275 -12.06 4.21 33.07
C VAL A 275 -12.65 4.64 31.72
N GLN A 276 -13.96 4.82 31.68
CA GLN A 276 -14.68 5.40 30.55
C GLN A 276 -14.30 6.88 30.43
N VAL A 277 -13.42 7.22 29.48
CA VAL A 277 -13.16 8.61 29.12
C VAL A 277 -14.28 9.06 28.18
N GLN A 278 -15.18 9.89 28.69
CA GLN A 278 -16.22 10.52 27.88
C GLN A 278 -15.57 11.49 26.87
N ASN A 279 -15.82 11.25 25.60
CA ASN A 279 -15.38 12.07 24.48
C ASN A 279 -16.14 13.41 24.51
N PRO A 280 -15.51 14.60 24.45
CA PRO A 280 -16.25 15.85 24.38
C PRO A 280 -16.96 15.95 23.03
N GLN A 281 -18.29 15.94 23.08
CA GLN A 281 -19.19 16.23 21.97
C GLN A 281 -18.97 17.68 21.51
N TYR A 282 -18.29 17.88 20.37
CA TYR A 282 -18.26 19.19 19.74
C TYR A 282 -19.57 19.44 18.99
N ILE A 283 -20.43 20.24 19.63
CA ILE A 283 -21.67 20.78 19.05
C ILE A 283 -21.29 21.77 17.95
N PHE A 284 -21.68 21.45 16.71
CA PHE A 284 -21.59 22.37 15.57
C PHE A 284 -22.58 23.51 15.77
N ARG A 285 -22.11 24.74 16.00
CA ARG A 285 -22.95 25.96 15.95
C ARG A 285 -22.78 26.62 14.57
N PRO A 286 -23.85 26.77 13.77
CA PRO A 286 -23.77 27.50 12.52
C PRO A 286 -23.93 29.01 12.76
N GLY A 287 -23.08 29.81 12.11
CA GLY A 287 -23.32 31.23 11.82
C GLY A 287 -22.47 32.22 12.60
N VAL A 288 -21.34 32.65 12.02
CA VAL A 288 -20.82 34.01 12.25
C VAL A 288 -20.40 34.58 10.88
N ASP A 289 -21.02 35.71 10.54
CA ASP A 289 -20.85 36.49 9.32
C ASP A 289 -19.48 37.17 9.28
N LEU A 290 -18.71 36.93 8.20
CA LEU A 290 -17.35 37.42 7.98
C LEU A 290 -17.29 38.81 7.30
N SER A 291 -18.41 39.54 7.19
CA SER A 291 -18.46 40.82 6.46
C SER A 291 -17.91 42.05 7.20
N LYS A 292 -17.33 41.92 8.40
CA LYS A 292 -16.79 43.07 9.16
C LYS A 292 -15.46 42.77 9.83
N GLN A 293 -14.37 42.80 9.07
CA GLN A 293 -13.07 43.17 9.64
C GLN A 293 -12.30 44.05 8.66
N THR A 294 -12.24 45.33 9.01
CA THR A 294 -11.52 46.39 8.32
C THR A 294 -10.01 46.16 8.41
N THR A 295 -9.35 46.00 7.28
CA THR A 295 -7.89 45.93 7.13
C THR A 295 -7.27 47.32 7.27
N THR A 296 -6.43 47.53 8.29
CA THR A 296 -5.47 48.63 8.33
C THR A 296 -4.14 48.09 7.83
N THR A 297 -3.77 48.49 6.62
CA THR A 297 -2.48 48.18 5.99
C THR A 297 -1.45 49.18 6.49
N THR A 298 -0.30 48.70 6.94
CA THR A 298 0.93 49.52 7.00
C THR A 298 2.03 48.74 6.33
N GLU A 299 2.54 49.31 5.25
CA GLU A 299 3.61 48.79 4.42
C GLU A 299 4.95 49.41 4.84
N ALA A 300 6.01 48.59 4.94
CA ALA A 300 7.43 48.89 4.66
C ALA A 300 8.33 47.76 5.25
N PRO A 301 9.60 47.57 4.82
CA PRO A 301 10.25 47.82 3.52
C PRO A 301 11.08 46.61 3.01
N GLN A 302 11.46 46.62 1.73
CA GLN A 302 12.49 45.74 1.17
C GLN A 302 13.84 45.93 1.88
N LYS A 303 14.46 44.85 2.36
CA LYS A 303 15.87 44.82 2.77
C LYS A 303 16.64 43.76 1.99
N THR A 304 17.60 44.23 1.21
CA THR A 304 18.74 43.49 0.70
C THR A 304 19.69 43.16 1.87
N GLY A 305 19.68 41.91 2.31
CA GLY A 305 20.57 41.43 3.37
C GLY A 305 20.19 40.01 3.74
N GLY A 306 21.15 39.10 3.68
CA GLY A 306 20.98 37.64 3.85
C GLY A 306 20.24 37.28 5.12
N SER A 307 18.92 37.21 5.03
CA SER A 307 18.02 36.94 6.13
C SER A 307 18.06 35.43 6.40
N LYS A 308 18.48 35.03 7.60
CA LYS A 308 18.27 33.65 8.06
C LYS A 308 16.79 33.51 8.32
N CYS A 309 16.11 32.81 7.42
CA CYS A 309 14.71 32.52 7.56
C CYS A 309 14.53 31.14 8.19
N ARG A 310 13.50 31.01 9.01
CA ARG A 310 13.14 29.78 9.67
C ARG A 310 11.68 29.42 9.40
N GLY A 311 11.36 28.15 9.42
CA GLY A 311 9.98 27.69 9.42
C GLY A 311 9.23 28.20 10.65
N ILE A 312 7.92 28.37 10.53
CA ILE A 312 7.03 28.75 11.62
C ILE A 312 5.72 27.96 11.57
N ASN A 313 4.92 28.07 12.64
CA ASN A 313 3.68 27.31 12.85
C ASN A 313 3.96 25.80 12.79
N ASN A 314 3.25 25.08 11.91
CA ASN A 314 3.40 23.63 11.72
C ASN A 314 4.80 23.23 11.21
N TRP A 315 5.65 24.19 10.87
CA TRP A 315 6.99 24.01 10.32
C TRP A 315 8.10 24.61 11.19
N ASN A 316 7.78 25.10 12.38
CA ASN A 316 8.72 25.75 13.30
C ASN A 316 9.79 24.79 13.87
N GLY A 317 11.05 25.24 13.94
CA GLY A 317 12.17 24.48 14.50
C GLY A 317 12.66 23.30 13.65
N ILE A 318 12.13 23.15 12.44
CA ILE A 318 12.52 22.12 11.48
C ILE A 318 13.68 22.67 10.66
N ALA A 319 14.91 22.33 11.03
CA ALA A 319 16.14 22.89 10.44
C ALA A 319 16.24 22.80 8.90
N TYR A 320 15.62 21.79 8.25
CA TYR A 320 15.56 21.71 6.79
C TYR A 320 14.53 22.65 6.18
N PHE A 321 13.40 22.88 6.87
CA PHE A 321 12.38 23.84 6.48
C PHE A 321 12.87 25.26 6.75
N ASP A 322 13.72 25.45 7.75
CA ASP A 322 14.47 26.70 7.95
C ASP A 322 15.41 26.97 6.78
N ARG A 323 16.15 25.96 6.32
CA ARG A 323 16.99 26.09 5.12
C ARG A 323 16.16 26.34 3.85
N TRP A 324 14.99 25.72 3.73
CA TRP A 324 14.04 25.98 2.64
C TRP A 324 13.51 27.42 2.70
N CYS A 325 13.06 27.90 3.85
CA CYS A 325 12.67 29.27 4.06
C CYS A 325 13.82 30.24 3.73
N THR A 326 15.05 29.94 4.14
CA THR A 326 16.22 30.81 3.86
C THR A 326 16.48 30.93 2.34
N ILE A 327 16.32 29.84 1.58
CA ILE A 327 16.53 29.84 0.13
C ILE A 327 15.35 30.50 -0.62
N GLN A 328 14.11 30.22 -0.20
CA GLN A 328 12.91 30.70 -0.90
C GLN A 328 12.61 32.16 -0.59
N CYS A 329 12.74 32.56 0.67
CA CYS A 329 12.54 33.94 1.07
C CYS A 329 13.63 34.87 0.53
N GLY A 330 14.88 34.39 0.38
CA GLY A 330 15.96 35.12 -0.29
C GLY A 330 15.74 35.37 -1.80
N ARG A 331 14.73 34.72 -2.40
CA ARG A 331 14.28 34.93 -3.79
C ARG A 331 12.96 35.71 -3.85
N GLY A 332 12.53 36.30 -2.73
CA GLY A 332 11.28 37.05 -2.60
C GLY A 332 10.03 36.21 -2.33
N ASN A 333 10.16 34.88 -2.23
CA ASN A 333 9.02 33.97 -2.04
C ASN A 333 8.97 33.45 -0.60
N CYS A 334 8.37 34.25 0.29
CA CYS A 334 8.34 33.96 1.72
C CYS A 334 6.91 33.86 2.28
N PRO A 335 6.35 32.64 2.40
CA PRO A 335 5.01 32.46 2.94
C PRO A 335 4.98 32.74 4.44
N SER A 336 4.27 33.79 4.85
CA SER A 336 4.25 34.30 6.23
C SER A 336 3.57 33.39 7.27
N ASN A 337 2.89 32.33 6.84
CA ASN A 337 2.30 31.31 7.72
C ASN A 337 3.15 30.04 7.85
N ALA A 338 4.28 29.98 7.14
CA ALA A 338 5.16 28.82 7.13
C ALA A 338 6.62 29.19 7.29
N CYS A 339 7.02 30.41 6.95
CA CYS A 339 8.36 30.95 7.08
C CYS A 339 8.35 32.32 7.77
N SER A 340 9.34 32.55 8.63
CA SER A 340 9.63 33.82 9.28
C SER A 340 11.10 34.14 9.11
N CYS A 341 11.41 35.35 8.67
CA CYS A 341 12.76 35.82 8.42
C CYS A 341 13.11 36.95 9.37
N SER A 342 14.33 36.93 9.90
CA SER A 342 14.92 38.00 10.72
C SER A 342 16.01 38.74 9.97
#